data_AF-A0A1G7SAV9-F1
#
_entry.id   AF-A0A1G7SAV9-F1
#
_cell.length_a   1.000
_cell.length_b   1.000
_cell.length_c   1.000
_cell.angle_alpha   90.00
_cell.angle_beta   90.00
_cell.angle_gamma   90.00
#
_symmetry.space_group_name_H-M   'P 1'
#
loop_
_entity.id
_entity.type
_entity.pdbx_description
1 polymer ?
#
loop_
_entity_poly.entity_id
_entity_poly.type
_entity_poly.pdbx_seq_one_letter_code
_entity_poly.pdbx_strand_id
1 'polypeptide(L)'
;MSAPLRRVRDPQPVGRGWEIALIAITVVLSVVAGGALVGVGLAAAIWGDGWVWPATAGDIPPAVAGLVEGHPGAAYPETQVARMAGPTPTYVVVITCEAVLIVAGALLVSAVVGRSRAARNGMATRRQAEQALGVSGLRAARQVIRPDLHHR
;
A
#
# COMPACT_ATOMS: atom_id res chain seq x y z
N MET A 1 -35.35 -34.32 -10.30
CA MET A 1 -35.14 -33.03 -9.60
C MET A 1 -33.67 -32.66 -9.73
N SER A 2 -33.32 -31.79 -10.68
CA SER A 2 -31.95 -31.34 -10.93
C SER A 2 -31.66 -30.08 -10.13
N ALA A 3 -30.60 -30.10 -9.33
CA ALA A 3 -30.16 -28.96 -8.52
C ALA A 3 -29.76 -27.77 -9.42
N PRO A 4 -30.08 -26.52 -9.06
CA PRO A 4 -29.66 -25.36 -9.85
C PRO A 4 -28.14 -25.19 -9.76
N LEU A 5 -27.51 -25.09 -10.94
CA LEU A 5 -26.10 -24.77 -11.10
C LEU A 5 -25.80 -23.47 -10.35
N ARG A 6 -24.97 -23.56 -9.30
CA ARG A 6 -24.45 -22.42 -8.55
C ARG A 6 -23.64 -21.56 -9.53
N ARG A 7 -24.24 -20.45 -9.97
CA ARG A 7 -23.58 -19.41 -10.76
C ARG A 7 -22.43 -18.89 -9.89
N VAL A 8 -21.21 -19.36 -10.15
CA VAL A 8 -19.99 -18.77 -9.58
C VAL A 8 -20.05 -17.31 -9.99
N ARG A 9 -20.25 -16.43 -9.00
CA ARG A 9 -20.09 -14.99 -9.20
C ARG A 9 -18.65 -14.83 -9.67
N ASP A 10 -18.47 -14.47 -10.94
CA ASP A 10 -17.21 -13.89 -11.36
C ASP A 10 -16.88 -12.80 -10.33
N PRO A 11 -15.69 -12.85 -9.68
CA PRO A 11 -15.27 -11.73 -8.87
C PRO A 11 -15.32 -10.52 -9.81
N GLN A 12 -16.22 -9.58 -9.50
CA GLN A 12 -16.22 -8.27 -10.14
C GLN A 12 -14.76 -7.82 -10.21
N PRO A 13 -14.24 -7.43 -11.38
CA PRO A 13 -12.88 -6.92 -11.45
C PRO A 13 -12.85 -5.61 -10.67
N VAL A 14 -12.56 -5.71 -9.36
CA VAL A 14 -12.05 -4.60 -8.56
C VAL A 14 -10.70 -4.28 -9.18
N GLY A 15 -10.68 -3.51 -10.26
CA GLY A 15 -9.61 -3.73 -11.23
C GLY A 15 -9.65 -2.93 -12.51
N ARG A 16 -10.24 -1.74 -12.51
CA ARG A 16 -9.77 -0.70 -13.43
C ARG A 16 -8.49 -0.13 -12.80
N GLY A 17 -7.33 -0.39 -13.39
CA GLY A 17 -6.00 -0.16 -12.76
C GLY A 17 -5.73 1.25 -12.18
N TRP A 18 -6.55 2.25 -12.51
CA TRP A 18 -6.49 3.59 -11.92
C TRP A 18 -6.90 3.63 -10.43
N GLU A 19 -7.84 2.78 -9.98
CA GLU A 19 -8.29 2.75 -8.58
C GLU A 19 -7.15 2.31 -7.65
N ILE A 20 -6.39 1.29 -8.08
CA ILE A 20 -5.22 0.79 -7.35
C ILE A 20 -4.15 1.88 -7.28
N ALA A 21 -3.92 2.61 -8.38
CA ALA A 21 -2.97 3.71 -8.41
C ALA A 21 -3.38 4.83 -7.44
N LEU A 22 -4.66 5.21 -7.41
CA LEU A 22 -5.16 6.21 -6.47
C LEU A 22 -5.02 5.76 -5.02
N ILE A 23 -5.42 4.53 -4.70
CA ILE A 23 -5.26 4.00 -3.33
C ILE A 23 -3.78 4.02 -2.93
N ALA A 24 -2.88 3.58 -3.83
CA ALA A 24 -1.45 3.60 -3.56
C ALA A 24 -0.93 5.03 -3.32
N ILE A 25 -1.32 5.99 -4.16
CA ILE A 25 -0.94 7.40 -4.01
C ILE A 25 -1.47 7.95 -2.68
N THR A 26 -2.74 7.73 -2.37
CA THR A 26 -3.35 8.20 -1.11
C THR A 26 -2.65 7.61 0.10
N VAL A 27 -2.31 6.32 0.08
CA VAL A 27 -1.57 5.66 1.17
C VAL A 27 -0.17 6.27 1.30
N VAL A 28 0.57 6.43 0.21
CA VAL A 28 1.93 7.02 0.23
C VAL A 28 1.87 8.44 0.78
N LEU A 29 0.96 9.28 0.29
CA LEU A 29 0.79 10.65 0.78
C LEU A 29 0.43 10.69 2.27
N SER A 30 -0.42 9.77 2.73
CA SER A 30 -0.80 9.68 4.15
C SER A 30 0.38 9.26 5.02
N VAL A 31 1.22 8.33 4.54
CA VAL A 31 2.42 7.88 5.26
C VAL A 31 3.45 9.00 5.34
N VAL A 32 3.69 9.73 4.24
CA VAL A 32 4.59 10.90 4.22
C VAL A 32 4.06 12.02 5.12
N ALA A 33 2.78 12.37 5.02
CA ALA A 33 2.19 13.37 5.90
C ALA A 33 2.30 12.98 7.39
N GLY A 34 2.04 11.71 7.71
CA GLY A 34 2.20 11.17 9.06
C GLY A 34 3.64 11.18 9.54
N GLY A 35 4.59 10.80 8.68
CA GLY A 35 6.03 10.81 8.95
C GLY A 35 6.54 12.20 9.29
N ALA A 36 6.15 13.19 8.49
CA ALA A 36 6.47 14.59 8.73
C ALA A 36 5.91 15.11 10.07
N LEU A 37 4.65 14.82 10.40
CA LEU A 37 4.05 15.22 11.68
C LEU A 37 4.71 14.53 12.88
N VAL A 38 5.06 13.26 12.76
CA VAL A 38 5.85 12.54 13.77
C VAL A 38 7.22 13.19 13.94
N GLY A 39 7.86 13.60 12.84
CA GLY A 39 9.13 14.32 12.87
C GLY A 39 9.03 15.66 13.63
N VAL A 40 7.95 16.42 13.40
CA VAL A 40 7.67 17.66 14.15
C VAL A 40 7.47 17.38 15.64
N GLY A 41 6.67 16.36 15.99
CA GLY A 41 6.44 15.97 17.38
C GLY A 41 7.70 15.50 18.09
N LEU A 42 8.56 14.72 17.39
CA LEU A 42 9.84 14.26 17.92
C LEU A 42 10.83 15.41 18.11
N ALA A 43 10.89 16.34 17.16
CA ALA A 43 11.73 17.52 17.30
C ALA A 43 11.32 18.35 18.52
N ALA A 44 10.01 18.58 18.69
CA ALA A 44 9.48 19.27 19.87
C ALA A 44 9.76 18.50 21.17
N ALA A 45 9.70 17.16 21.17
CA ALA A 45 9.98 16.37 22.36
C ALA A 45 11.46 16.37 22.77
N ILE A 46 12.39 16.49 21.82
CA ILE A 46 13.84 16.43 22.08
C ILE A 46 14.42 17.83 22.33
N TRP A 47 14.01 18.82 21.54
CA TRP A 47 14.57 20.19 21.57
C TRP A 47 13.59 21.26 22.03
N GLY A 48 12.31 20.93 22.14
CA GLY A 48 11.26 21.82 22.64
C GLY A 48 10.83 21.47 24.06
N ASP A 49 9.64 21.92 24.43
CA ASP A 49 9.06 21.76 25.76
C ASP A 49 7.97 20.67 25.77
N GLY A 50 8.15 19.62 24.95
CA GLY A 50 7.33 18.41 24.97
C GLY A 50 6.80 17.95 23.62
N TRP A 51 5.92 16.94 23.64
CA TRP A 51 5.33 16.35 22.44
C TRP A 51 4.25 17.26 21.83
N VAL A 52 4.33 17.49 20.52
CA VAL A 52 3.36 18.28 19.76
C VAL A 52 2.69 17.40 18.71
N TRP A 53 1.37 17.46 18.64
CA TRP A 53 0.56 16.73 17.66
C TRP A 53 -0.72 17.52 17.33
N PRO A 54 -1.19 17.50 16.07
CA PRO A 54 -2.44 18.16 15.70
C PRO A 54 -3.60 17.66 16.56
N ALA A 55 -4.36 18.59 17.15
CA ALA A 55 -5.45 18.25 18.07
C ALA A 55 -6.60 17.52 17.36
N THR A 56 -6.89 17.93 16.12
CA THR A 56 -7.97 17.37 15.31
C THR A 56 -7.46 16.89 13.96
N ALA A 57 -8.12 15.90 13.36
CA ALA A 57 -7.80 15.45 12.00
C ALA A 57 -7.92 16.56 10.94
N GLY A 58 -8.76 17.58 11.17
CA GLY A 58 -8.90 18.75 10.31
C GLY A 58 -7.67 19.69 10.31
N ASP A 59 -6.82 19.59 11.34
CA ASP A 59 -5.63 20.44 11.49
C ASP A 59 -4.41 19.82 10.78
N ILE A 60 -4.53 18.56 10.33
CA ILE A 60 -3.46 17.84 9.61
C ILE A 60 -3.13 18.50 8.26
N PRO A 61 -4.09 18.77 7.35
CA PRO A 61 -3.78 19.43 6.08
C PRO A 61 -3.10 20.80 6.23
N PRO A 62 -3.58 21.74 7.08
CA PRO A 62 -2.90 23.02 7.24
C PRO A 62 -1.53 22.87 7.92
N ALA A 63 -1.34 21.90 8.82
CA ALA A 63 -0.03 21.65 9.44
C ALA A 63 1.01 21.17 8.42
N VAL A 64 0.60 20.28 7.51
CA VAL A 64 1.45 19.81 6.41
C VAL A 64 1.73 20.96 5.42
N ALA A 65 0.72 21.76 5.09
CA ALA A 65 0.90 22.92 4.20
C ALA A 65 1.89 23.94 4.80
N GLY A 66 1.74 24.29 6.08
CA GLY A 66 2.66 25.18 6.79
C GLY A 66 4.09 24.65 6.80
N LEU A 67 4.28 23.34 6.99
CA LEU A 67 5.60 22.72 6.94
C LEU A 67 6.25 22.82 5.55
N VAL A 68 5.47 22.65 4.48
CA VAL A 68 5.94 22.82 3.09
C VAL A 68 6.28 24.28 2.79
N GLU A 69 5.50 25.23 3.34
CA GLU A 69 5.70 26.67 3.17
C GLU A 69 6.85 27.25 4.02
N GLY A 70 7.52 26.45 4.83
CA GLY A 70 8.61 26.92 5.69
C GLY A 70 8.18 27.38 7.10
N HIS A 71 6.89 27.26 7.41
CA HIS A 71 6.27 27.74 8.65
C HIS A 71 5.70 26.58 9.47
N PRO A 72 6.56 25.78 10.15
CA PRO A 72 6.13 24.57 10.85
C PRO A 72 5.10 24.82 11.96
N GLY A 73 5.00 26.05 12.48
CA GLY A 73 4.02 26.44 13.50
C GLY A 73 2.69 26.98 12.97
N ALA A 74 2.51 27.18 11.66
CA ALA A 74 1.39 27.96 11.12
C ALA A 74 -0.01 27.40 11.41
N ALA A 75 -0.13 26.08 11.63
CA ALA A 75 -1.40 25.41 11.91
C ALA A 75 -1.62 25.07 13.39
N TYR A 76 -0.67 25.42 14.25
CA TYR A 76 -0.70 25.06 15.66
C TYR A 76 -1.17 26.24 16.50
N PRO A 77 -1.95 26.00 17.57
CA PRO A 77 -2.30 27.05 18.51
C PRO A 77 -1.03 27.60 19.18
N GLU A 78 -1.04 28.89 19.55
CA GLU A 78 0.14 29.59 20.09
C GLU A 78 0.79 28.87 21.27
N THR A 79 -0.01 28.18 22.10
CA THR A 79 0.46 27.37 23.23
C THR A 79 1.30 26.17 22.83
N GLN A 80 1.05 25.58 21.65
CA GLN A 80 1.83 24.48 21.10
C GLN A 80 3.04 24.99 20.32
N VAL A 81 2.92 26.14 19.63
CA VAL A 81 4.05 26.79 18.95
C VAL A 81 5.17 27.11 19.94
N ALA A 82 4.83 27.56 21.15
CA ALA A 82 5.81 27.81 22.22
C ALA A 82 6.59 26.57 22.66
N ARG A 83 6.05 25.37 22.43
CA ARG A 83 6.70 24.08 22.78
C ARG A 83 7.49 23.49 21.62
N MET A 84 7.40 24.07 20.43
CA MET A 84 8.10 23.56 19.26
C MET A 84 9.59 23.83 19.35
N ALA A 85 10.37 22.90 18.79
CA ALA A 85 11.77 23.16 18.52
C ALA A 85 11.94 24.23 17.44
N GLY A 86 13.11 24.87 17.40
CA GLY A 86 13.45 25.79 16.32
C GLY A 86 13.29 25.17 14.91
N PRO A 87 13.24 26.01 13.86
CA PRO A 87 12.98 25.52 12.50
C PRO A 87 14.04 24.52 12.02
N THR A 88 15.33 24.78 12.27
CA THR A 88 16.42 23.90 11.85
C THR A 88 16.35 22.48 12.42
N PRO A 89 16.29 22.26 13.75
CA PRO A 89 16.17 20.90 14.29
C PRO A 89 14.89 20.21 13.83
N THR A 90 13.79 20.95 13.68
CA THR A 90 12.52 20.40 13.17
C THR A 90 12.68 19.80 11.77
N TYR A 91 13.26 20.55 10.82
CA TYR A 91 13.48 20.03 9.47
C TYR A 91 14.48 18.87 9.41
N VAL A 92 15.53 18.89 10.23
CA VAL A 92 16.49 17.77 10.29
C VAL A 92 15.81 16.48 10.73
N VAL A 93 14.98 16.53 11.78
CA VAL A 93 14.26 15.36 12.27
C VAL A 93 13.23 14.89 11.25
N VAL A 94 12.47 15.81 10.65
CA VAL A 94 11.51 15.49 9.58
C VAL A 94 12.19 14.79 8.41
N ILE A 95 13.29 15.34 7.88
CA ILE A 95 14.05 14.73 6.78
C ILE A 95 14.56 13.35 7.17
N THR A 96 15.03 13.20 8.41
CA THR A 96 15.51 11.91 8.92
C THR A 96 14.38 10.89 8.99
N CYS A 97 13.20 11.26 9.50
CA CYS A 97 12.01 10.40 9.53
C CYS A 97 11.58 9.97 8.12
N GLU A 98 11.51 10.91 7.17
CA GLU A 98 11.18 10.60 5.77
C GLU A 98 12.20 9.68 5.12
N ALA A 99 13.50 9.91 5.35
CA ALA A 99 14.55 9.03 4.83
C ALA A 99 14.40 7.59 5.36
N VAL A 100 14.10 7.43 6.65
CA VAL A 100 13.84 6.12 7.26
C VAL A 100 12.60 5.46 6.63
N LEU A 101 11.52 6.22 6.41
CA LEU A 101 10.31 5.70 5.77
C LEU A 101 10.56 5.25 4.32
N ILE A 102 11.33 6.02 3.55
CA ILE A 102 11.71 5.68 2.18
C ILE A 102 12.52 4.39 2.17
N VAL A 103 13.54 4.27 3.03
CA VAL A 103 14.37 3.06 3.13
C VAL A 103 13.54 1.85 3.55
N ALA A 104 12.71 1.98 4.60
CA ALA A 104 11.84 0.91 5.07
C ALA A 104 10.82 0.49 3.99
N GLY A 105 10.24 1.45 3.27
CA GLY A 105 9.32 1.21 2.16
C GLY A 105 10.00 0.48 1.01
N ALA A 106 11.21 0.89 0.63
CA ALA A 106 11.99 0.22 -0.41
C ALA A 106 12.29 -1.24 -0.03
N LEU A 107 12.73 -1.49 1.21
CA LEU A 107 13.00 -2.83 1.72
C LEU A 107 11.73 -3.70 1.72
N LEU A 108 10.59 -3.15 2.13
CA LEU A 108 9.31 -3.86 2.11
C LEU A 108 8.90 -4.25 0.69
N VAL A 109 8.99 -3.31 -0.27
CA VAL A 109 8.69 -3.57 -1.68
C VAL A 109 9.63 -4.64 -2.23
N SER A 110 10.94 -4.54 -1.97
CA SER A 110 11.92 -5.55 -2.36
C SER A 110 11.60 -6.93 -1.78
N ALA A 111 11.19 -7.02 -0.51
CA ALA A 111 10.82 -8.26 0.14
C ALA A 111 9.54 -8.89 -0.46
N VAL A 112 8.52 -8.07 -0.74
CA VAL A 112 7.26 -8.55 -1.37
C VAL A 112 7.51 -9.02 -2.79
N VAL A 113 8.26 -8.24 -3.60
CA VAL A 113 8.64 -8.62 -4.96
C VAL A 113 9.49 -9.89 -4.94
N GLY A 114 10.49 -9.98 -4.07
CA GLY A 114 11.30 -11.17 -3.89
C GLY A 114 10.47 -12.41 -3.56
N ARG A 115 9.53 -12.29 -2.59
CA ARG A 115 8.65 -13.40 -2.21
C ARG A 115 7.69 -13.81 -3.32
N SER A 116 7.13 -12.86 -4.06
CA SER A 116 6.26 -13.17 -5.20
C SER A 116 7.00 -13.86 -6.34
N ARG A 117 8.26 -13.48 -6.61
CA ARG A 117 9.13 -14.17 -7.57
C ARG A 117 9.49 -15.57 -7.09
N ALA A 118 9.87 -15.73 -5.82
CA ALA A 118 10.16 -17.03 -5.23
C ALA A 118 8.96 -17.98 -5.28
N ALA A 119 7.75 -17.48 -4.98
CA ALA A 119 6.51 -18.26 -5.07
C ALA A 119 6.17 -18.69 -6.51
N ARG A 120 6.60 -17.91 -7.52
CA ARG A 120 6.44 -18.24 -8.94
C ARG A 120 7.45 -19.27 -9.44
N ASN A 121 8.63 -19.35 -8.83
CA ASN A 121 9.67 -20.33 -9.22
C ASN A 121 9.28 -21.78 -8.90
N GLY A 122 8.30 -22.02 -8.02
CA GLY A 122 7.77 -23.34 -7.71
C GLY A 122 6.53 -23.77 -8.52
N MET A 123 5.99 -22.90 -9.37
CA MET A 123 4.83 -23.25 -10.21
C MET A 123 5.30 -23.80 -11.55
N ALA A 124 4.85 -25.01 -11.89
CA ALA A 124 5.03 -25.58 -13.22
C ALA A 124 4.53 -24.57 -14.26
N THR A 125 5.39 -24.20 -15.21
CA THR A 125 4.99 -23.33 -16.32
C THR A 125 3.78 -23.91 -17.04
N ARG A 126 2.97 -23.09 -17.72
CA ARG A 126 1.74 -23.56 -18.39
C ARG A 126 1.99 -24.79 -19.29
N ARG A 127 3.17 -24.85 -19.94
CA ARG A 127 3.63 -26.02 -20.72
C ARG A 127 3.94 -27.24 -19.85
N GLN A 128 4.61 -27.09 -18.71
CA GLN A 128 4.88 -28.19 -17.78
C GLN A 128 3.61 -28.70 -17.11
N ALA A 129 2.66 -27.81 -16.78
CA ALA A 129 1.34 -28.20 -16.28
C ALA A 129 0.55 -28.95 -17.35
N GLU A 130 0.64 -28.53 -18.62
CA GLU A 130 -0.01 -29.20 -19.75
C GLU A 130 0.63 -30.57 -20.05
N GLN A 131 1.94 -30.71 -19.90
CA GLN A 131 2.66 -32.00 -19.97
C GLN A 131 2.34 -32.93 -18.80
N ALA A 132 2.22 -32.41 -17.58
CA ALA A 132 1.96 -33.22 -16.38
C ALA A 132 0.49 -33.66 -16.25
N LEU A 133 -0.45 -32.78 -16.63
CA LEU A 133 -1.90 -33.04 -16.50
C LEU A 133 -2.55 -33.55 -17.79
N GLY A 134 -1.86 -33.47 -18.94
CA GLY A 134 -2.37 -34.00 -20.21
C GLY A 134 -3.73 -33.41 -20.62
N VAL A 135 -4.05 -32.18 -20.20
CA VAL A 135 -5.39 -31.60 -20.33
C VAL A 135 -5.81 -31.43 -21.80
N SER A 136 -4.84 -31.20 -22.68
CA SER A 136 -5.03 -31.18 -24.13
C SER A 136 -5.43 -32.56 -24.67
N GLY A 137 -4.79 -33.63 -24.20
CA GLY A 137 -5.14 -35.01 -24.53
C GLY A 137 -6.52 -35.42 -23.98
N LEU A 138 -6.83 -35.05 -22.74
CA LEU A 138 -8.16 -35.27 -22.14
C LEU A 138 -9.27 -34.49 -22.86
N ARG A 139 -8.98 -33.28 -23.36
CA ARG A 139 -9.90 -32.52 -24.22
C ARG A 139 -10.07 -33.14 -25.59
N ALA A 140 -9.00 -33.66 -26.19
CA ALA A 140 -9.08 -34.37 -27.47
C ALA A 140 -9.92 -35.65 -27.36
N ALA A 141 -9.78 -36.39 -26.26
CA ALA A 141 -10.57 -37.59 -25.96
C ALA A 141 -11.96 -37.30 -25.35
N ARG A 142 -12.41 -36.03 -25.33
CA ARG A 142 -13.67 -35.61 -24.70
C ARG A 142 -14.89 -36.39 -25.21
N GLN A 143 -14.92 -36.76 -26.49
CA GLN A 143 -16.00 -37.54 -27.09
C GLN A 143 -16.04 -38.99 -26.58
N VAL A 144 -14.90 -39.55 -26.17
CA VAL A 144 -14.79 -40.90 -25.62
C VAL A 144 -15.10 -40.90 -24.11
N ILE A 145 -14.70 -39.85 -23.39
CA ILE A 145 -14.86 -39.74 -21.93
C ILE A 145 -16.29 -39.30 -21.56
N ARG A 146 -16.91 -38.44 -22.37
CA ARG A 146 -18.28 -37.91 -22.18
C ARG A 146 -19.09 -38.01 -23.49
N PRO A 147 -19.42 -39.22 -23.95
CA PRO A 147 -20.20 -39.42 -25.17
C PRO A 147 -21.63 -38.86 -25.04
N ASP A 148 -22.17 -38.84 -23.82
CA ASP A 148 -23.47 -38.28 -23.44
C ASP A 148 -23.69 -36.82 -23.85
N LEU A 149 -22.62 -36.03 -24.01
CA LEU A 149 -22.70 -34.61 -24.36
C LEU A 149 -22.52 -34.31 -25.86
N HIS A 150 -22.16 -35.29 -26.69
CA HIS A 150 -21.74 -35.07 -28.09
C HIS A 150 -22.48 -35.90 -29.13
N HIS A 151 -23.47 -36.70 -28.72
CA HIS A 151 -24.38 -37.32 -29.67
C HIS A 151 -25.35 -36.26 -30.21
N ARG A 152 -25.11 -35.84 -31.44
CA ARG A 152 -26.15 -35.38 -32.38
C ARG A 152 -26.41 -36.49 -33.38
#